data_AF-A0AAD6Y9A5-F1
#
_entry.id   AF-A0AAD6Y9A5-F1
#
_cell.length_a   1.000
_cell.length_b   1.000
_cell.length_c   1.000
_cell.angle_alpha   90.00
_cell.angle_beta   90.00
_cell.angle_gamma   90.00
#
_symmetry.space_group_name_H-M   'P 1'
#
loop_
_entity.id
_entity.type
_entity.pdbx_description
1 polymer ?
#
loop_
_entity_poly.entity_id
_entity_poly.type
_entity_poly.pdbx_seq_one_letter_code
_entity_poly.pdbx_strand_id
1 'polypeptide(L)'
;SYDSWCSFEVHHVERAIELFPEEKWLHTLLAESDGQIPADHINGHGLQCQTVWQAVYFPCRGHFHGETAEMIWAFLNPLGASTRQMTAGARHDTVNFVIDAWN
;
A
#
# COMPACT_ATOMS: atom_id res chain seq x y z
N SER A 1 6.13 -3.30 0.30
CA SER A 1 5.58 -3.14 -1.07
C SER A 1 4.53 -2.05 -1.00
N TYR A 2 4.64 -1.01 -1.82
CA TYR A 2 3.71 0.13 -1.81
C TYR A 2 3.55 0.69 -3.23
N ASP A 3 2.31 0.96 -3.63
CA ASP A 3 1.96 1.26 -5.02
C ASP A 3 2.65 2.51 -5.55
N SER A 4 2.85 3.50 -4.67
CA SER A 4 3.49 4.76 -4.99
C SER A 4 4.82 4.94 -4.26
N TRP A 5 5.55 3.84 -4.04
CA TRP A 5 6.85 3.89 -3.37
C TRP A 5 7.80 4.94 -3.98
N CYS A 6 7.88 5.00 -5.31
CA CYS A 6 8.77 5.90 -6.03
C CYS A 6 8.54 7.39 -5.76
N SER A 7 7.33 7.81 -5.41
CA SER A 7 7.05 9.20 -5.03
C SER A 7 7.10 9.39 -3.53
N PHE A 8 6.71 8.36 -2.77
CA PHE A 8 6.75 8.38 -1.32
C PHE A 8 8.18 8.55 -0.79
N GLU A 9 9.13 7.77 -1.31
CA GLU A 9 10.50 7.72 -0.80
C GLU A 9 11.24 9.06 -0.93
N VAL A 10 10.91 9.87 -1.93
CA VAL A 10 11.64 11.10 -2.24
C VAL A 10 11.72 12.03 -1.02
N HIS A 11 10.64 12.06 -0.22
CA HIS A 11 10.51 12.95 0.93
C HIS A 11 10.05 12.22 2.20
N HIS A 12 10.12 10.88 2.26
CA HIS A 12 9.57 10.13 3.40
C HIS A 12 10.28 10.43 4.73
N VAL A 13 11.61 10.55 4.73
CA VAL A 13 12.40 10.87 5.93
C VAL A 13 12.17 12.32 6.34
N GLU A 14 12.21 13.25 5.39
CA GLU A 14 12.00 14.68 5.63
C GLU A 14 10.62 14.94 6.25
N ARG A 15 9.56 14.34 5.69
CA ARG A 15 8.21 14.42 6.24
C ARG A 15 8.10 13.79 7.62
N ALA A 16 8.81 12.69 7.88
CA ALA A 16 8.80 12.06 9.20
C ALA A 16 9.50 12.92 10.25
N ILE A 17 10.60 13.61 9.89
CA ILE A 17 11.27 14.57 10.76
C ILE A 17 10.35 15.76 11.07
N GLU A 18 9.64 16.28 10.07
CA GLU A 18 8.73 17.41 10.25
C GLU A 18 7.52 17.06 11.12
N LEU A 19 6.86 15.92 10.86
CA LEU A 19 5.63 15.52 11.53
C LEU A 19 5.88 14.84 12.88
N PHE A 20 7.00 14.15 13.03
CA PHE A 20 7.34 13.34 14.20
C PHE A 20 8.79 13.57 14.65
N PRO A 21 9.15 14.80 15.07
CA PRO A 21 10.54 15.18 15.33
C PRO A 21 11.22 14.39 16.45
N GLU A 22 10.46 13.92 17.45
CA GLU A 22 11.00 13.15 18.58
C GLU A 22 11.19 11.66 18.26
N GLU A 23 10.56 11.16 17.19
CA GLU A 23 10.54 9.74 16.82
C GLU A 23 11.76 9.36 15.98
N LYS A 24 12.96 9.51 16.55
CA LYS A 24 14.24 9.23 15.84
C LYS A 24 14.36 7.79 15.31
N TRP A 25 13.69 6.84 15.96
CA TRP A 25 13.63 5.45 15.48
C TRP A 25 12.89 5.36 14.14
N LEU A 26 11.84 6.17 13.93
CA LEU A 26 11.08 6.21 12.69
C LEU A 26 11.91 6.84 11.56
N HIS A 27 12.67 7.91 11.85
CA HIS A 27 13.55 8.54 10.85
C HIS A 27 14.60 7.55 10.37
N THR A 28 15.22 6.83 11.30
CA THR A 28 16.23 5.79 11.00
C THR A 28 15.60 4.66 10.20
N LEU A 29 14.43 4.16 10.65
CA LEU A 29 13.70 3.10 9.96
C LEU A 29 13.38 3.49 8.51
N LEU A 30 12.90 4.72 8.28
CA LEU A 30 12.55 5.18 6.93
C LEU A 30 13.79 5.39 6.06
N ALA A 31 14.88 5.93 6.62
CA ALA A 31 16.13 6.12 5.90
C ALA A 31 16.76 4.80 5.45
N GLU A 32 16.58 3.73 6.23
CA GLU A 32 17.06 2.38 5.91
C GLU A 32 16.03 1.54 5.15
N SER A 33 14.79 2.04 5.01
CA SER A 33 13.72 1.31 4.34
C SER A 33 13.92 1.30 2.83
N ASP A 34 13.87 0.11 2.27
CA ASP A 34 13.84 -0.11 0.84
C ASP A 34 12.43 -0.58 0.46
N GLY A 35 12.00 -0.24 -0.75
CA GLY A 35 10.65 -0.52 -1.22
C GLY A 35 10.62 -1.25 -2.54
N GLN A 36 9.41 -1.68 -2.87
CA GLN A 36 9.09 -2.24 -4.17
C GLN A 36 7.68 -1.79 -4.52
N ILE A 37 7.40 -1.72 -5.81
CA ILE A 37 6.04 -1.50 -6.32
C ILE A 37 5.49 -2.86 -6.74
N PRO A 38 4.23 -3.20 -6.40
CA PRO A 38 3.62 -4.47 -6.79
C PRO A 38 3.70 -4.73 -8.30
N ALA A 39 3.78 -6.00 -8.67
CA ALA A 39 3.96 -6.42 -10.07
C ALA A 39 2.84 -5.95 -11.00
N ASP A 40 1.63 -5.73 -10.48
CA ASP A 40 0.53 -5.17 -11.27
C ASP A 40 0.69 -3.65 -11.45
N HIS A 41 0.86 -2.94 -10.34
CA HIS A 41 0.97 -1.47 -10.31
C HIS A 41 2.21 -0.94 -11.03
N ILE A 42 3.34 -1.65 -11.01
CA ILE A 42 4.58 -1.18 -11.62
C ILE A 42 4.44 -0.93 -13.13
N ASN A 43 3.52 -1.63 -13.80
CA ASN A 43 3.24 -1.44 -15.23
C ASN A 43 2.64 -0.05 -15.53
N GLY A 44 1.97 0.56 -14.55
CA GLY A 44 1.44 1.92 -14.65
C GLY A 44 2.50 3.02 -14.47
N HIS A 45 3.72 2.66 -14.05
CA HIS A 45 4.81 3.61 -13.84
C HIS A 45 5.74 3.70 -15.06
N GLY A 46 6.53 4.78 -15.14
CA GLY A 46 7.52 4.97 -16.20
C GLY A 46 8.68 3.97 -16.14
N LEU A 47 9.44 3.88 -17.24
CA LEU A 47 10.53 2.90 -17.41
C LEU A 47 11.54 2.91 -16.25
N GLN A 48 11.92 4.09 -15.75
CA GLN A 48 12.86 4.20 -14.63
C GLN A 48 12.32 3.48 -13.39
N CYS A 49 11.04 3.66 -13.06
CA CYS A 49 10.43 2.96 -11.93
C CYS A 49 10.41 1.46 -12.17
N GLN A 50 10.05 1.01 -13.37
CA GLN A 50 10.04 -0.41 -13.71
C GLN A 50 11.41 -1.06 -13.55
N THR A 51 12.49 -0.35 -13.89
CA THR A 51 13.86 -0.88 -13.74
C THR A 51 14.38 -0.88 -12.30
N VAL A 52 13.87 0.01 -11.45
CA VAL A 52 14.37 0.16 -10.06
C VAL A 52 13.50 -0.60 -9.06
N TRP A 53 12.17 -0.56 -9.20
CA TRP A 53 11.22 -0.96 -8.16
C TRP A 53 10.48 -2.26 -8.44
N GLN A 54 10.74 -2.92 -9.55
CA GLN A 54 10.08 -4.18 -9.90
C GLN A 54 10.62 -5.33 -9.06
N ALA A 55 9.71 -6.09 -8.45
CA ALA A 55 10.03 -7.17 -7.51
C ALA A 55 11.00 -8.24 -8.06
N VAL A 56 11.02 -8.45 -9.38
CA VAL A 56 11.88 -9.47 -10.02
C VAL A 56 13.38 -9.18 -9.90
N TYR A 57 13.76 -7.93 -9.61
CA TYR A 57 15.16 -7.53 -9.48
C TYR A 57 15.69 -7.61 -8.04
N PHE A 58 14.83 -7.92 -7.06
CA PHE A 58 15.23 -7.94 -5.65
C PHE A 58 15.35 -9.37 -5.12
N PRO A 59 16.51 -9.74 -4.52
CA PRO A 59 16.64 -11.03 -3.85
C PRO A 59 15.78 -11.06 -2.58
N CYS A 60 15.30 -12.26 -2.23
CA CYS A 60 14.55 -12.51 -0.99
C CYS A 60 13.26 -11.68 -0.83
N ARG A 61 12.71 -11.14 -1.92
CA ARG A 61 11.41 -10.45 -1.90
C ARG A 61 10.32 -11.33 -2.51
N GLY A 62 9.15 -11.29 -1.90
CA GLY A 62 7.98 -12.00 -2.41
C GLY A 62 7.56 -11.44 -3.77
N HIS A 63 7.55 -12.30 -4.78
CA HIS A 63 6.88 -12.03 -6.04
C HIS A 63 5.40 -12.41 -5.85
N PHE A 64 4.60 -11.42 -5.45
CA PHE A 64 3.17 -11.62 -5.30
C PHE A 64 2.50 -11.62 -6.67
N HIS A 65 1.51 -12.52 -6.85
CA HIS A 65 0.58 -12.40 -7.96
C HIS A 65 -0.08 -11.02 -7.88
N GLY A 66 0.01 -10.26 -8.97
CA GLY A 66 -0.37 -8.85 -8.99
C GLY A 66 -1.78 -8.59 -8.48
N GLU A 67 -2.73 -9.48 -8.81
CA GLU A 67 -4.13 -9.37 -8.42
C GLU A 67 -4.38 -9.71 -6.94
N THR A 68 -3.46 -10.39 -6.23
CA THR A 68 -3.74 -10.85 -4.86
C THR A 68 -3.94 -9.68 -3.89
N ALA A 69 -3.25 -8.55 -4.09
CA ALA A 69 -3.47 -7.33 -3.30
C ALA A 69 -4.84 -6.69 -3.58
N GLU A 70 -5.40 -6.95 -4.76
CA GLU A 70 -6.64 -6.36 -5.25
C GLU A 70 -7.85 -7.29 -5.18
N MET A 71 -7.64 -8.57 -4.86
CA MET A 71 -8.68 -9.59 -4.87
C MET A 71 -9.83 -9.27 -3.90
N ILE A 72 -9.54 -8.53 -2.83
CA ILE A 72 -10.54 -8.01 -1.89
C ILE A 72 -11.50 -7.00 -2.53
N TRP A 73 -11.07 -6.28 -3.59
CA TRP A 73 -11.92 -5.31 -4.30
C TRP A 73 -13.13 -5.98 -4.95
N ALA A 74 -13.05 -7.25 -5.34
CA ALA A 74 -14.20 -7.99 -5.85
C ALA A 74 -15.36 -8.03 -4.82
N PHE A 75 -15.03 -8.01 -3.52
CA PHE A 75 -16.00 -8.01 -2.42
C PHE A 75 -16.32 -6.60 -1.92
N LEU A 76 -15.34 -5.70 -1.88
CA LEU A 76 -15.53 -4.32 -1.41
C LEU A 76 -16.23 -3.41 -2.41
N ASN A 77 -16.03 -3.60 -3.72
CA ASN A 77 -16.65 -2.75 -4.74
C ASN A 77 -18.19 -2.79 -4.68
N PRO A 78 -18.85 -3.96 -4.56
CA PRO A 78 -20.30 -4.03 -4.36
C PRO A 78 -20.79 -3.32 -3.07
N LEU A 79 -20.00 -3.32 -2.00
CA LEU A 79 -20.33 -2.65 -0.73
C LEU A 79 -20.23 -1.13 -0.81
N GLY A 80 -19.48 -0.60 -1.79
CA GLY A 80 -19.25 0.83 -1.91
C GLY A 80 -20.53 1.66 -1.98
N ALA A 81 -21.54 1.17 -2.73
CA ALA A 81 -22.82 1.87 -2.85
C ALA A 81 -23.69 1.75 -1.59
N SER A 82 -23.80 0.56 -1.00
CA SER A 82 -24.67 0.31 0.16
C SER A 82 -24.13 0.95 1.44
N THR A 83 -22.82 1.02 1.60
CA THR A 83 -22.19 1.60 2.81
C THR A 83 -22.14 3.13 2.82
N ARG A 84 -22.37 3.80 1.68
CA ARG A 84 -22.37 5.28 1.58
C ARG A 84 -23.46 5.96 2.39
N GLN A 85 -24.59 5.30 2.60
CA GLN A 85 -25.73 5.84 3.34
C GLN A 85 -25.74 5.42 4.82
N MET A 86 -24.76 4.63 5.25
CA MET A 86 -24.63 4.19 6.63
C MET A 86 -23.98 5.26 7.49
N THR A 87 -24.30 5.26 8.79
CA THR A 87 -23.53 6.02 9.78
C THR A 87 -22.10 5.48 9.85
N ALA A 88 -21.15 6.29 10.33
CA ALA A 88 -19.73 5.92 10.35
C ALA A 88 -19.47 4.56 11.06
N GLY A 89 -20.11 4.34 12.22
CA GLY A 89 -19.99 3.07 12.95
C GLY A 89 -20.58 1.89 12.18
N ALA A 90 -21.81 2.03 11.67
CA ALA A 90 -22.47 0.97 10.91
C ALA A 90 -21.71 0.61 9.62
N ARG A 91 -21.12 1.61 8.94
CA ARG A 91 -20.25 1.40 7.78
C ARG A 91 -19.03 0.57 8.16
N HIS A 92 -18.34 0.93 9.24
CA HIS A 92 -17.15 0.24 9.69
C HIS A 92 -17.45 -1.23 10.04
N ASP A 93 -18.50 -1.47 10.83
CA ASP A 93 -18.91 -2.83 11.22
C ASP A 93 -19.31 -3.68 10.01
N THR A 94 -20.00 -3.08 9.02
CA THR A 94 -20.39 -3.77 7.78
C THR A 94 -19.17 -4.16 6.94
N VAL A 95 -18.19 -3.26 6.81
CA VAL A 95 -16.94 -3.54 6.08
C VAL A 95 -16.16 -4.66 6.77
N ASN A 96 -15.99 -4.58 8.09
CA ASN A 96 -15.30 -5.63 8.86
C ASN A 96 -15.99 -6.98 8.72
N PHE A 97 -17.32 -7.02 8.86
CA PHE A 97 -18.08 -8.26 8.72
C PHE A 97 -17.84 -8.96 7.37
N VAL A 98 -17.75 -8.20 6.26
CA VAL A 98 -17.49 -8.82 4.95
C VAL A 98 -16.03 -9.22 4.78
N ILE A 99 -15.09 -8.42 5.29
CA ILE A 99 -13.67 -8.77 5.24
C ILE A 99 -13.38 -10.03 6.07
N ASP A 100 -13.94 -10.13 7.28
CA ASP A 100 -13.81 -11.29 8.17
C ASP A 100 -14.50 -12.54 7.60
N ALA A 101 -15.53 -12.38 6.77
CA ALA A 101 -16.14 -13.51 6.08
C ALA A 101 -15.30 -14.02 4.89
N TRP A 102 -14.40 -13.17 4.37
CA TRP A 102 -13.55 -13.49 3.23
C TRP A 102 -12.23 -14.19 3.63
N ASN A 103 -11.67 -13.89 4.81
CA ASN A 103 -10.37 -14.39 5.31
C ASN A 103 -10.50 -15.07 6.67
#